data_AF-A0A7Z0NFG4-F1
#
_entry.id   AF-A0A7Z0NFG4-F1
#
_cell.length_a   1.000
_cell.length_b   1.000
_cell.length_c   1.000
_cell.angle_alpha   90.00
_cell.angle_beta   90.00
_cell.angle_gamma   90.00
#
_symmetry.space_group_name_H-M   'P 1'
#
loop_
_entity.id
_entity.type
_entity.pdbx_description
1 polymer ?
#
loop_
_entity_poly.entity_id
_entity_poly.type
_entity_poly.pdbx_seq_one_letter_code
_entity_poly.pdbx_strand_id
1 'polypeptide(L)'
;MKRTLHPPVFVASAAFTLITVIFAVAAPSSAQATFSAIQEWILRNASWVYILTVAIILLSVVFLAVSRYGDIKLARAVAKDSSLALFVFLEQLPLSTITSIIAIVMVIVFFVTSADSGALVVDLLASNGAENSPVWQRVFWSLLMGVVAIALLLADGLEALQTATIASALPFSIILLLALWGVFKALKLDATKRRIRYQTITRSAPPSNRESWRRRLRNIVMMPKRDNVLRFMNDIVLPAMHAVASELRQQGYDADVLEKGENDEISLEVHHHGEYMDFAYAVWPLEQVRPVLTSDELDNEDERRYFRAEVFLREGGQDYDIMGWSEEAVIGDILDQYERHRQYLHMVHGIAVPGAEARPAPRSRDSG
;
A
#
# COMPACT_ATOMS: atom_id res chain seq x y z
N MET A 1 30.04 -21.40 22.21
CA MET A 1 28.72 -20.89 22.68
C MET A 1 28.87 -19.42 23.04
N LYS A 2 28.49 -18.49 22.16
CA LYS A 2 28.42 -17.06 22.53
C LYS A 2 27.23 -16.88 23.45
N ARG A 3 27.45 -16.31 24.65
CA ARG A 3 26.35 -15.93 25.56
C ARG A 3 25.52 -14.86 24.87
N THR A 4 24.36 -15.24 24.35
CA THR A 4 23.35 -14.36 23.74
C THR A 4 22.37 -13.77 24.76
N LEU A 5 22.57 -14.06 26.05
CA LEU A 5 21.84 -13.42 27.14
C LEU A 5 22.26 -11.95 27.22
N HIS A 6 21.31 -11.01 27.21
CA HIS A 6 21.56 -9.64 27.66
C HIS A 6 21.28 -9.56 29.17
N PRO A 7 22.31 -9.66 30.04
CA PRO A 7 22.10 -9.86 31.47
C PRO A 7 21.28 -8.75 32.16
N PRO A 8 21.44 -7.45 31.81
CA PRO A 8 20.66 -6.39 32.43
C PRO A 8 19.15 -6.56 32.22
N VAL A 9 18.72 -6.96 31.02
CA VAL A 9 17.30 -7.08 30.68
C VAL A 9 16.71 -8.35 31.28
N PHE A 10 17.39 -9.48 31.09
CA PHE A 10 16.92 -10.76 31.64
C PHE A 10 16.75 -10.71 33.16
N VAL A 11 17.77 -10.21 33.87
CA VAL A 11 17.74 -10.15 35.34
C VAL A 11 16.72 -9.12 35.83
N ALA A 12 16.65 -7.93 35.22
CA ALA A 12 15.68 -6.92 35.63
C ALA A 12 14.24 -7.40 35.44
N SER A 13 13.91 -7.98 34.28
CA SER A 13 12.57 -8.49 34.00
C SER A 13 12.21 -9.67 34.90
N ALA A 14 13.10 -10.66 35.06
CA ALA A 14 12.83 -11.81 35.92
C ALA A 14 12.68 -11.42 37.40
N ALA A 15 13.54 -10.51 37.90
CA ALA A 15 13.45 -10.00 39.26
C ALA A 15 12.15 -9.23 39.49
N PHE A 16 11.77 -8.35 38.56
CA PHE A 16 10.51 -7.60 38.64
C PHE A 16 9.31 -8.56 38.71
N THR A 17 9.23 -9.52 37.79
CA THR A 17 8.14 -10.52 37.78
C THR A 17 8.09 -11.30 39.09
N LEU A 18 9.22 -11.82 39.58
CA LEU A 18 9.26 -12.57 40.83
C LEU A 18 8.86 -11.73 42.03
N ILE A 19 9.31 -10.48 42.12
CA ILE A 19 8.94 -9.56 43.20
C ILE A 19 7.43 -9.30 43.18
N THR A 20 6.85 -9.02 42.01
CA THR A 20 5.40 -8.79 41.88
C THR A 20 4.60 -10.04 42.29
N VAL A 21 5.04 -11.23 41.91
CA VAL A 21 4.39 -12.48 42.30
C VAL A 21 4.51 -12.72 43.80
N ILE A 22 5.70 -12.57 44.38
CA ILE A 22 5.91 -12.75 45.82
C ILE A 22 5.04 -11.76 46.59
N PHE A 23 4.96 -10.50 46.16
CA PHE A 23 4.08 -9.51 46.77
C PHE A 23 2.61 -9.91 46.68
N ALA A 24 2.14 -10.37 45.51
CA ALA A 24 0.77 -10.81 45.31
C ALA A 24 0.39 -12.03 46.17
N VAL A 25 1.33 -12.95 46.39
CA VAL A 25 1.11 -14.16 47.20
C VAL A 25 1.25 -13.89 48.70
N ALA A 26 2.25 -13.10 49.10
CA ALA A 26 2.55 -12.87 50.51
C ALA A 26 1.57 -11.89 51.18
N ALA A 27 1.01 -10.95 50.42
CA ALA A 27 0.04 -9.98 50.92
C ALA A 27 -1.12 -9.75 49.92
N PRO A 28 -2.02 -10.74 49.73
CA PRO A 28 -3.07 -10.66 48.70
C PRO A 28 -4.00 -9.46 48.85
N SER A 29 -4.39 -9.09 50.08
CA SER A 29 -5.28 -7.95 50.33
C SER A 29 -4.65 -6.61 49.99
N SER A 30 -3.37 -6.42 50.34
CA SER A 30 -2.62 -5.21 50.00
C SER A 30 -2.30 -5.13 48.51
N ALA A 31 -1.98 -6.27 47.89
CA ALA A 31 -1.74 -6.37 46.46
C ALA A 31 -3.01 -6.01 45.67
N GLN A 32 -4.15 -6.57 46.06
CA GLN A 32 -5.45 -6.25 45.46
C GLN A 32 -5.73 -4.75 45.53
N ALA A 33 -5.68 -4.16 46.74
CA ALA A 33 -5.94 -2.72 46.92
C ALA A 33 -5.01 -1.85 46.06
N THR A 34 -3.75 -2.24 45.91
CA THR A 34 -2.78 -1.53 45.07
C THR A 34 -3.14 -1.66 43.58
N PHE A 35 -3.47 -2.86 43.12
CA PHE A 35 -3.84 -3.12 41.73
C PHE A 35 -5.17 -2.45 41.35
N SER A 36 -6.17 -2.48 42.23
CA SER A 36 -7.43 -1.75 42.06
C SER A 36 -7.19 -0.25 41.95
N ALA A 37 -6.38 0.32 42.85
CA ALA A 37 -6.07 1.76 42.83
C ALA A 37 -5.35 2.18 41.53
N ILE A 38 -4.42 1.36 41.03
CA ILE A 38 -3.75 1.60 39.74
C ILE A 38 -4.76 1.52 38.60
N GLN A 39 -5.60 0.48 38.56
CA GLN A 39 -6.63 0.32 37.53
C GLN A 39 -7.60 1.50 37.52
N GLU A 40 -8.13 1.90 38.67
CA GLU A 40 -9.01 3.05 38.80
C GLU A 40 -8.33 4.35 38.36
N TRP A 41 -7.05 4.54 38.69
CA TRP A 41 -6.30 5.71 38.26
C TRP A 41 -6.17 5.75 36.73
N ILE A 42 -5.86 4.63 36.09
CA ILE A 42 -5.78 4.52 34.62
C ILE A 42 -7.15 4.79 33.99
N LEU A 43 -8.21 4.15 34.51
CA LEU A 43 -9.56 4.34 33.97
C LEU A 43 -10.10 5.76 34.19
N ARG A 44 -9.69 6.45 35.26
CA ARG A 44 -10.09 7.84 35.51
C ARG A 44 -9.34 8.84 34.65
N ASN A 45 -8.02 8.68 34.51
CA ASN A 45 -7.16 9.70 33.89
C ASN A 45 -6.81 9.41 32.43
N ALA A 46 -6.80 8.14 32.02
CA ALA A 46 -6.32 7.71 30.71
C ALA A 46 -7.35 6.93 29.88
N SER A 47 -8.59 6.75 30.38
CA SER A 47 -9.68 6.14 29.59
C SER A 47 -9.95 6.89 28.29
N TRP A 48 -9.80 8.21 28.28
CA TRP A 48 -9.96 9.02 27.07
C TRP A 48 -8.95 8.63 25.98
N VAL A 49 -7.74 8.18 26.34
CA VAL A 49 -6.73 7.71 25.37
C VAL A 49 -7.21 6.43 24.69
N TYR A 50 -7.84 5.51 25.44
CA TYR A 50 -8.42 4.29 24.87
C TYR A 50 -9.56 4.60 23.92
N ILE A 51 -10.50 5.42 24.36
CA ILE A 51 -11.66 5.81 23.55
C ILE A 51 -11.18 6.51 22.27
N LEU A 52 -10.23 7.44 22.39
CA LEU A 52 -9.65 8.14 21.25
C LEU A 52 -8.91 7.18 20.30
N THR A 53 -8.13 6.24 20.83
CA THR A 53 -7.39 5.26 20.01
C THR A 53 -8.35 4.40 19.21
N VAL A 54 -9.37 3.83 19.86
CA VAL A 54 -10.40 3.02 19.19
C VAL A 54 -11.16 3.85 18.15
N ALA A 55 -11.53 5.09 18.48
CA ALA A 55 -12.20 6.00 17.55
C ALA A 55 -11.34 6.32 16.32
N ILE A 56 -10.05 6.64 16.51
CA ILE A 56 -9.12 6.93 15.41
C ILE A 56 -8.94 5.70 14.51
N ILE A 57 -8.78 4.51 15.10
CA ILE A 57 -8.65 3.26 14.33
C ILE A 57 -9.92 3.00 13.54
N LEU A 58 -11.10 3.11 14.16
CA LEU A 58 -12.38 2.88 13.50
C LEU A 58 -12.59 3.87 12.35
N LEU A 59 -12.38 5.17 12.60
CA LEU A 59 -12.44 6.19 11.55
C LEU A 59 -11.45 5.93 10.42
N SER A 60 -10.25 5.46 10.76
CA SER A 60 -9.22 5.13 9.77
C SER A 60 -9.60 3.93 8.91
N VAL A 61 -10.16 2.89 9.52
CA VAL A 61 -10.66 1.70 8.79
C VAL A 61 -11.80 2.08 7.86
N VAL A 62 -12.77 2.86 8.35
CA VAL A 62 -13.89 3.36 7.53
C VAL A 62 -13.38 4.24 6.40
N PHE A 63 -12.47 5.17 6.70
CA PHE A 63 -11.84 6.02 5.68
C PHE A 63 -11.14 5.18 4.62
N LEU A 64 -10.34 4.19 5.01
CA LEU A 64 -9.67 3.30 4.07
C LEU A 64 -10.67 2.50 3.23
N ALA A 65 -11.76 2.00 3.84
CA ALA A 65 -12.80 1.24 3.15
C ALA A 65 -13.56 2.07 2.10
N VAL A 66 -13.88 3.34 2.39
CA VAL A 66 -14.62 4.23 1.47
C VAL A 66 -13.69 4.90 0.46
N SER A 67 -12.41 5.10 0.80
CA SER A 67 -11.44 5.72 -0.09
C SER A 67 -11.06 4.82 -1.28
N ARG A 68 -10.37 5.40 -2.27
CA ARG A 68 -9.78 4.69 -3.43
C ARG A 68 -8.81 3.55 -3.04
N TYR A 69 -8.39 3.48 -1.76
CA TYR A 69 -7.60 2.37 -1.21
C TYR A 69 -8.44 1.09 -0.99
N GLY A 70 -9.77 1.19 -0.90
CA GLY A 70 -10.68 0.05 -0.77
C GLY A 70 -10.81 -0.81 -2.03
N ASP A 71 -10.48 -0.29 -3.22
CA ASP A 71 -10.57 -1.02 -4.49
C ASP A 71 -9.41 -2.00 -4.75
N ILE A 72 -8.40 -2.01 -3.87
CA ILE A 72 -7.26 -2.90 -3.96
C ILE A 72 -7.73 -4.34 -3.72
N LYS A 73 -7.30 -5.29 -4.57
CA LYS A 73 -7.68 -6.72 -4.57
C LYS A 73 -7.70 -7.41 -3.18
N LEU A 74 -6.94 -6.89 -2.20
CA LEU A 74 -6.90 -7.39 -0.83
C LEU A 74 -8.23 -7.18 -0.06
N ALA A 75 -8.90 -6.04 -0.24
CA ALA A 75 -10.18 -5.75 0.43
C ALA A 75 -11.32 -6.64 -0.09
N ARG A 76 -11.32 -6.94 -1.41
CA ARG A 76 -12.23 -7.92 -2.03
C ARG A 76 -11.96 -9.37 -1.60
N ALA A 77 -10.74 -9.70 -1.17
CA ALA A 77 -10.40 -11.04 -0.66
C ALA A 77 -10.83 -11.25 0.79
N VAL A 78 -10.78 -10.20 1.63
CA VAL A 78 -11.24 -10.25 3.03
C VAL A 78 -12.77 -10.23 3.13
N ALA A 79 -13.45 -9.55 2.21
CA ALA A 79 -14.92 -9.47 2.20
C ALA A 79 -15.63 -10.76 1.73
N LYS A 80 -14.89 -11.77 1.22
CA LYS A 80 -15.52 -12.84 0.43
C LYS A 80 -15.88 -14.13 1.17
N ASP A 81 -15.38 -14.44 2.37
CA ASP A 81 -15.79 -15.71 3.02
C ASP A 81 -15.51 -15.77 4.52
N SER A 82 -16.55 -16.09 5.32
CA SER A 82 -16.43 -16.86 6.58
C SER A 82 -17.78 -17.23 7.24
N SER A 83 -18.93 -16.71 6.80
CA SER A 83 -20.15 -16.80 7.62
C SER A 83 -21.09 -17.96 7.25
N LEU A 84 -21.15 -18.41 5.99
CA LEU A 84 -22.18 -19.35 5.54
C LEU A 84 -21.87 -20.84 5.86
N ALA A 85 -20.60 -21.19 6.05
CA ALA A 85 -20.18 -22.56 6.39
C ALA A 85 -20.37 -22.90 7.89
N LEU A 86 -20.30 -21.90 8.77
CA LEU A 86 -20.44 -22.09 10.22
C LEU A 86 -21.89 -22.39 10.62
N PHE A 87 -22.87 -21.76 9.96
CA PHE A 87 -24.29 -21.93 10.29
C PHE A 87 -24.84 -23.31 9.85
N VAL A 88 -24.38 -23.85 8.71
CA VAL A 88 -24.72 -25.22 8.27
C VAL A 88 -24.05 -26.30 9.15
N PHE A 89 -22.89 -26.00 9.75
CA PHE A 89 -22.18 -26.89 10.68
C PHE A 89 -22.85 -26.94 12.07
N LEU A 90 -23.37 -25.81 12.55
CA LEU A 90 -23.98 -25.70 13.88
C LEU A 90 -25.42 -26.26 13.95
N GLU A 91 -26.15 -26.31 12.84
CA GLU A 91 -27.50 -26.91 12.77
C GLU A 91 -27.50 -28.45 12.93
N GLN A 92 -26.34 -29.11 12.87
CA GLN A 92 -26.21 -30.58 12.90
C GLN A 92 -25.62 -31.17 14.20
N LEU A 93 -25.50 -30.44 15.32
CA LEU A 93 -24.81 -30.95 16.52
C LEU A 93 -25.76 -31.41 17.65
N PRO A 94 -26.15 -32.71 17.71
CA PRO A 94 -26.85 -33.34 18.83
C PRO A 94 -25.92 -33.94 19.92
N LEU A 95 -24.63 -33.54 19.98
CA LEU A 95 -23.59 -34.21 20.79
C LEU A 95 -22.90 -33.26 21.79
N SER A 96 -23.64 -32.74 22.77
CA SER A 96 -23.11 -31.81 23.79
C SER A 96 -21.86 -32.33 24.50
N THR A 97 -21.78 -33.63 24.79
CA THR A 97 -20.60 -34.24 25.43
C THR A 97 -19.34 -34.20 24.53
N ILE A 98 -19.48 -34.49 23.24
CA ILE A 98 -18.34 -34.50 22.30
C ILE A 98 -17.91 -33.07 21.98
N THR A 99 -18.87 -32.15 21.79
CA THR A 99 -18.56 -30.73 21.57
C THR A 99 -17.89 -30.10 22.78
N SER A 100 -18.27 -30.46 24.02
CA SER A 100 -17.56 -30.00 25.23
C SER A 100 -16.14 -30.55 25.33
N ILE A 101 -15.92 -31.82 25.01
CA ILE A 101 -14.57 -32.41 24.97
C ILE A 101 -13.72 -31.69 23.92
N ILE A 102 -14.24 -31.48 22.72
CA ILE A 102 -13.56 -30.76 21.64
C ILE A 102 -13.28 -29.31 22.04
N ALA A 103 -14.25 -28.63 22.67
CA ALA A 103 -14.09 -27.26 23.14
C ALA A 103 -12.99 -27.16 24.22
N ILE A 104 -12.96 -28.08 25.19
CA ILE A 104 -11.90 -28.11 26.22
C ILE A 104 -10.54 -28.36 25.57
N VAL A 105 -10.43 -29.33 24.66
CA VAL A 105 -9.19 -29.60 23.92
C VAL A 105 -8.77 -28.38 23.12
N MET A 106 -9.69 -27.70 22.45
CA MET A 106 -9.41 -26.51 21.66
C MET A 106 -8.96 -25.32 22.52
N VAL A 107 -9.58 -25.12 23.69
CA VAL A 107 -9.11 -24.14 24.69
C VAL A 107 -7.70 -24.48 25.15
N ILE A 108 -7.43 -25.73 25.51
CA ILE A 108 -6.08 -26.18 25.93
C ILE A 108 -5.07 -25.92 24.81
N VAL A 109 -5.36 -26.33 23.58
CA VAL A 109 -4.46 -26.12 22.43
C VAL A 109 -4.21 -24.64 22.19
N PHE A 110 -5.24 -23.78 22.21
CA PHE A 110 -5.09 -22.35 21.99
C PHE A 110 -4.24 -21.69 23.08
N PHE A 111 -4.51 -21.99 24.36
CA PHE A 111 -3.77 -21.42 25.48
C PHE A 111 -2.33 -21.95 25.56
N VAL A 112 -2.09 -23.26 25.36
CA VAL A 112 -0.74 -23.84 25.40
C VAL A 112 0.11 -23.34 24.23
N THR A 113 -0.45 -23.31 23.01
CA THR A 113 0.27 -22.82 21.82
C THR A 113 0.55 -21.32 21.92
N SER A 114 -0.40 -20.54 22.45
CA SER A 114 -0.21 -19.12 22.68
C SER A 114 0.82 -18.85 23.79
N ALA A 115 0.83 -19.67 24.85
CA ALA A 115 1.81 -19.54 25.94
C ALA A 115 3.24 -19.90 25.48
N ASP A 116 3.40 -20.95 24.65
CA ASP A 116 4.69 -21.31 24.07
C ASP A 116 5.22 -20.19 23.14
N SER A 117 4.36 -19.66 22.27
CA SER A 117 4.70 -18.52 21.41
C SER A 117 5.04 -17.27 22.23
N GLY A 118 4.31 -17.01 23.32
CA GLY A 118 4.58 -15.90 24.24
C GLY A 118 5.95 -16.04 24.94
N ALA A 119 6.28 -17.25 25.40
CA ALA A 119 7.58 -17.55 25.99
C ALA A 119 8.72 -17.28 25.01
N LEU A 120 8.53 -17.65 23.74
CA LEU A 120 9.48 -17.38 22.67
C LEU A 120 9.70 -15.87 22.45
N VAL A 121 8.63 -15.06 22.43
CA VAL A 121 8.76 -13.60 22.23
C VAL A 121 9.52 -12.97 23.40
N VAL A 122 9.19 -13.33 24.64
CA VAL A 122 9.89 -12.82 25.84
C VAL A 122 11.36 -13.22 25.80
N ASP A 123 11.66 -14.46 25.42
CA ASP A 123 13.00 -14.98 25.29
C ASP A 123 13.82 -14.25 24.20
N LEU A 124 13.19 -13.97 23.06
CA LEU A 124 13.79 -13.22 21.96
C LEU A 124 14.12 -11.76 22.38
N LEU A 125 13.21 -11.11 23.10
CA LEU A 125 13.43 -9.76 23.62
C LEU A 125 14.53 -9.73 24.68
N ALA A 126 14.57 -10.71 25.58
CA ALA A 126 15.62 -10.85 26.60
C ALA A 126 17.00 -11.20 26.01
N SER A 127 17.03 -11.74 24.78
CA SER A 127 18.22 -12.14 24.04
C SER A 127 18.63 -11.14 22.93
N ASN A 128 18.12 -9.90 22.97
CA ASN A 128 18.42 -8.84 22.01
C ASN A 128 18.15 -9.24 20.53
N GLY A 129 17.09 -10.02 20.30
CA GLY A 129 16.68 -10.43 18.95
C GLY A 129 17.48 -11.58 18.33
N ALA A 130 18.31 -12.29 19.12
CA ALA A 130 19.03 -13.45 18.60
C ALA A 130 18.06 -14.61 18.27
N GLU A 131 17.97 -14.98 16.99
CA GLU A 131 17.09 -16.07 16.50
C GLU A 131 17.38 -17.44 17.14
N ASN A 132 18.57 -17.62 17.73
CA ASN A 132 18.99 -18.84 18.42
C ASN A 132 19.26 -18.56 19.91
N SER A 133 18.19 -18.36 20.68
CA SER A 133 18.27 -18.36 22.15
C SER A 133 18.42 -19.80 22.68
N PRO A 134 19.18 -20.02 23.76
CA PRO A 134 19.33 -21.34 24.37
C PRO A 134 18.00 -21.84 24.95
N VAL A 135 17.66 -23.11 24.67
CA VAL A 135 16.40 -23.76 25.06
C VAL A 135 16.07 -23.64 26.56
N TRP A 136 17.09 -23.57 27.43
CA TRP A 136 16.89 -23.36 28.88
C TRP A 136 16.21 -22.03 29.22
N GLN A 137 16.50 -20.94 28.49
CA GLN A 137 15.86 -19.64 28.74
C GLN A 137 14.38 -19.70 28.39
N ARG A 138 14.03 -20.30 27.25
CA ARG A 138 12.64 -20.55 26.86
C ARG A 138 11.89 -21.39 27.89
N VAL A 139 12.50 -22.47 28.37
CA VAL A 139 11.91 -23.33 29.42
C VAL A 139 11.73 -22.55 30.72
N PHE A 140 12.70 -21.72 31.10
CA PHE A 140 12.61 -20.86 32.27
C PHE A 140 11.42 -19.89 32.16
N TRP A 141 11.25 -19.19 31.05
CA TRP A 141 10.14 -18.24 30.86
C TRP A 141 8.78 -18.94 30.83
N SER A 142 8.68 -20.09 30.17
CA SER A 142 7.45 -20.90 30.14
C SER A 142 7.05 -21.37 31.54
N LEU A 143 8.02 -21.89 32.31
CA LEU A 143 7.78 -22.33 33.69
C LEU A 143 7.43 -21.14 34.60
N LEU A 144 8.13 -20.02 34.47
CA LEU A 144 7.87 -18.81 35.26
C LEU A 144 6.45 -18.30 35.03
N MET A 145 5.98 -18.22 33.78
CA MET A 145 4.60 -17.82 33.47
C MET A 145 3.57 -18.79 34.06
N GLY A 146 3.84 -20.10 34.01
CA GLY A 146 3.00 -21.11 34.66
C GLY A 146 2.92 -20.94 36.18
N VAL A 147 4.06 -20.72 36.83
CA VAL A 147 4.12 -20.46 38.28
C VAL A 147 3.40 -19.17 38.64
N VAL A 148 3.60 -18.10 37.87
CA VAL A 148 2.89 -16.81 38.05
C VAL A 148 1.38 -17.02 37.95
N ALA A 149 0.91 -17.74 36.92
CA ALA A 149 -0.51 -17.99 36.71
C ALA A 149 -1.12 -18.79 37.86
N ILE A 150 -0.47 -19.87 38.29
CA ILE A 150 -0.92 -20.68 39.43
C ILE A 150 -0.96 -19.85 40.72
N ALA A 151 0.10 -19.07 40.98
CA ALA A 151 0.20 -18.25 42.16
C ALA A 151 -0.90 -17.17 42.23
N LEU A 152 -1.20 -16.51 41.11
CA LEU A 152 -2.27 -15.52 41.03
C LEU A 152 -3.66 -16.16 41.16
N LEU A 153 -3.88 -17.36 40.58
CA LEU A 153 -5.16 -18.07 40.73
C LEU A 153 -5.42 -18.49 42.18
N LEU A 154 -4.39 -18.92 42.90
CA LEU A 154 -4.50 -19.27 44.32
C LEU A 154 -4.72 -18.05 45.23
N ALA A 155 -4.29 -16.86 44.79
CA ALA A 155 -4.45 -15.61 45.52
C ALA A 155 -5.73 -14.83 45.16
N ASP A 156 -6.67 -15.44 44.43
CA ASP A 156 -7.89 -14.80 43.91
C ASP A 156 -7.59 -13.57 43.02
N GLY A 157 -6.42 -13.57 42.37
CA GLY A 157 -5.82 -12.45 41.64
C GLY A 157 -6.43 -12.15 40.28
N LEU A 158 -7.71 -12.44 40.07
CA LEU A 158 -8.42 -12.12 38.82
C LEU A 158 -8.37 -10.62 38.53
N GLU A 159 -8.50 -9.79 39.57
CA GLU A 159 -8.39 -8.34 39.43
C GLU A 159 -6.95 -7.92 39.09
N ALA A 160 -5.93 -8.56 39.69
CA ALA A 160 -4.53 -8.32 39.33
C ALA A 160 -4.25 -8.59 37.84
N LEU A 161 -4.85 -9.65 37.28
CA LEU A 161 -4.76 -9.98 35.86
C LEU A 161 -5.44 -8.91 34.98
N GLN A 162 -6.60 -8.40 35.41
CA GLN A 162 -7.30 -7.32 34.73
C GLN A 162 -6.50 -6.01 34.78
N THR A 163 -5.98 -5.62 35.94
CA THR A 163 -5.11 -4.44 36.10
C THR A 163 -3.89 -4.55 35.20
N ALA A 164 -3.22 -5.71 35.16
CA ALA A 164 -2.06 -5.91 34.29
C ALA A 164 -2.41 -5.76 32.80
N THR A 165 -3.58 -6.26 32.39
CA THR A 165 -4.10 -6.11 31.02
C THR A 165 -4.40 -4.64 30.70
N ILE A 166 -5.11 -3.94 31.59
CA ILE A 166 -5.46 -2.52 31.43
C ILE A 166 -4.21 -1.64 31.49
N ALA A 167 -3.23 -1.94 32.35
CA ALA A 167 -2.00 -1.18 32.43
C ALA A 167 -1.13 -1.37 31.18
N SER A 168 -1.07 -2.59 30.64
CA SER A 168 -0.29 -2.90 29.43
C SER A 168 -0.94 -2.35 28.15
N ALA A 169 -2.27 -2.24 28.12
CA ALA A 169 -2.99 -1.68 26.96
C ALA A 169 -2.64 -0.21 26.70
N LEU A 170 -2.29 0.57 27.72
CA LEU A 170 -2.01 2.00 27.61
C LEU A 170 -0.79 2.29 26.73
N PRO A 171 0.42 1.79 27.04
CA PRO A 171 1.57 2.00 26.16
C PRO A 171 1.36 1.35 24.80
N PHE A 172 0.65 0.22 24.74
CA PHE A 172 0.35 -0.45 23.48
C PHE A 172 -0.56 0.38 22.57
N SER A 173 -1.51 1.13 23.13
CA SER A 173 -2.39 2.03 22.36
C SER A 173 -1.59 3.11 21.61
N ILE A 174 -0.54 3.65 22.22
CA ILE A 174 0.37 4.61 21.59
C ILE A 174 1.12 3.96 20.43
N ILE A 175 1.65 2.74 20.64
CA ILE A 175 2.33 1.98 19.59
C ILE A 175 1.38 1.71 18.42
N LEU A 176 0.13 1.36 18.70
CA LEU A 176 -0.89 1.09 17.69
C LEU A 176 -1.22 2.33 16.86
N LEU A 177 -1.27 3.52 17.48
CA LEU A 177 -1.44 4.80 16.76
C LEU A 177 -0.24 5.12 15.86
N LEU A 178 0.99 4.87 16.33
CA LEU A 178 2.20 5.02 15.51
C LEU A 178 2.21 4.05 14.33
N ALA A 179 1.82 2.79 14.56
CA ALA A 179 1.68 1.79 13.51
C ALA A 179 0.63 2.20 12.47
N LEU A 180 -0.52 2.71 12.92
CA LEU A 180 -1.58 3.24 12.05
C LEU A 180 -1.07 4.40 11.19
N TRP A 181 -0.36 5.35 11.78
CA TRP A 181 0.29 6.43 11.04
C TRP A 181 1.31 5.91 10.02
N GLY A 182 2.08 4.87 10.39
CA GLY A 182 3.00 4.18 9.51
C GLY A 182 2.30 3.54 8.30
N VAL A 183 1.15 2.90 8.50
CA VAL A 183 0.32 2.35 7.42
C VAL A 183 -0.15 3.45 6.47
N PHE A 184 -0.66 4.57 6.98
CA PHE A 184 -1.05 5.70 6.13
C PHE A 184 0.12 6.27 5.35
N LYS A 185 1.29 6.42 5.98
CA LYS A 185 2.51 6.88 5.31
C LYS A 185 2.95 5.91 4.21
N ALA A 186 2.93 4.61 4.48
CA ALA A 186 3.27 3.57 3.51
C ALA A 186 2.30 3.55 2.33
N LEU A 187 0.99 3.63 2.58
CA LEU A 187 -0.04 3.69 1.54
C LEU A 187 0.11 4.93 0.65
N LYS A 188 0.43 6.10 1.23
CA LYS A 188 0.71 7.32 0.45
C LYS A 188 1.94 7.14 -0.45
N LEU A 189 3.02 6.57 0.08
CA LEU A 189 4.24 6.30 -0.70
C LEU A 189 3.97 5.31 -1.84
N ASP A 190 3.23 4.24 -1.57
CA ASP A 190 2.88 3.23 -2.57
C ASP A 190 1.91 3.77 -3.63
N ALA A 191 0.99 4.66 -3.27
CA ALA A 191 0.12 5.32 -4.24
C ALA A 191 0.92 6.18 -5.23
N THR A 192 1.86 6.99 -4.74
CA THR A 192 2.76 7.80 -5.57
C THR A 192 3.64 6.92 -6.46
N LYS A 193 4.20 5.84 -5.90
CA LYS A 193 5.05 4.89 -6.65
C LYS A 193 4.26 4.11 -7.71
N ARG A 194 2.99 3.79 -7.44
CA ARG A 194 2.10 3.15 -8.43
C ARG A 194 1.77 4.10 -9.57
N ARG A 195 1.57 5.40 -9.33
CA ARG A 195 1.35 6.41 -10.39
C ARG A 195 2.51 6.40 -11.40
N ILE A 196 3.74 6.44 -10.88
CA ILE A 196 4.97 6.39 -11.70
C ILE A 196 5.11 5.03 -12.43
N ARG A 197 4.82 3.90 -11.77
CA ARG A 197 4.94 2.57 -12.38
C ARG A 197 3.98 2.34 -13.56
N TYR A 198 2.78 2.93 -13.53
CA TYR A 198 1.86 2.86 -14.66
C TYR A 198 2.24 3.81 -15.82
N GLN A 199 3.01 4.87 -15.56
CA GLN A 199 3.44 5.83 -16.59
C GLN A 199 4.76 5.43 -17.27
N THR A 200 5.72 4.81 -16.57
CA THR A 200 7.06 4.56 -17.16
C THR A 200 7.18 3.24 -17.95
N ILE A 201 6.27 2.27 -17.78
CA ILE A 201 6.49 0.89 -18.31
C ILE A 201 5.86 0.64 -19.69
N THR A 202 4.85 1.40 -20.13
CA THR A 202 4.02 0.98 -21.28
C THR A 202 4.27 1.59 -22.66
N ARG A 203 5.25 2.47 -22.88
CA ARG A 203 5.50 2.96 -24.25
C ARG A 203 6.98 3.08 -24.58
N SER A 204 7.61 1.91 -24.69
CA SER A 204 8.80 1.83 -25.54
C SER A 204 8.33 2.11 -26.97
N ALA A 205 8.79 3.21 -27.56
CA ALA A 205 8.62 3.47 -29.00
C ALA A 205 8.79 2.16 -29.79
N PRO A 206 7.90 1.83 -30.73
CA PRO A 206 7.99 0.60 -31.50
C PRO A 206 9.40 0.50 -32.11
N PRO A 207 10.08 -0.65 -31.99
CA PRO A 207 11.47 -0.78 -32.41
C PRO A 207 11.54 -0.84 -33.94
N SER A 208 11.46 0.30 -34.63
CA SER A 208 11.65 0.32 -36.09
C SER A 208 13.14 0.23 -36.49
N ASN A 209 14.08 0.45 -35.57
CA ASN A 209 15.52 0.43 -35.90
C ASN A 209 16.43 -0.14 -34.80
N ARG A 210 17.49 -0.87 -35.19
CA ARG A 210 18.47 -1.55 -34.30
C ARG A 210 19.27 -0.58 -33.40
N GLU A 211 19.24 0.72 -33.68
CA GLU A 211 19.97 1.77 -32.95
C GLU A 211 19.10 2.59 -31.96
N SER A 212 17.82 2.26 -31.78
CA SER A 212 16.86 3.08 -31.03
C SER A 212 17.22 3.25 -29.54
N TRP A 213 17.72 2.20 -28.87
CA TRP A 213 18.02 2.26 -27.45
C TRP A 213 19.27 3.10 -27.12
N ARG A 214 20.26 3.17 -28.01
CA ARG A 214 21.47 4.00 -27.84
C ARG A 214 21.12 5.49 -27.96
N ARG A 215 20.23 5.85 -28.89
CA ARG A 215 19.66 7.20 -29.00
C ARG A 215 18.86 7.55 -27.73
N ARG A 216 18.00 6.63 -27.25
CA ARG A 216 17.26 6.80 -25.99
C ARG A 216 18.18 6.97 -24.78
N LEU A 217 19.21 6.14 -24.63
CA LEU A 217 20.18 6.25 -23.53
C LEU A 217 20.93 7.58 -23.59
N ARG A 218 21.35 8.02 -24.79
CA ARG A 218 21.97 9.33 -24.97
C ARG A 218 21.04 10.47 -24.59
N ASN A 219 19.74 10.39 -24.90
CA ASN A 219 18.77 11.43 -24.51
C ASN A 219 18.44 11.41 -23.01
N ILE A 220 18.45 10.23 -22.36
CA ILE A 220 18.32 10.13 -20.89
C ILE A 220 19.51 10.79 -20.18
N VAL A 221 20.69 10.78 -20.81
CA VAL A 221 21.94 11.32 -20.25
C VAL A 221 22.17 12.78 -20.67
N MET A 222 21.74 13.19 -21.86
CA MET A 222 21.85 14.57 -22.33
C MET A 222 20.79 15.43 -21.68
N MET A 223 21.20 16.46 -20.94
CA MET A 223 20.32 17.48 -20.37
C MET A 223 20.01 18.52 -21.46
N PRO A 224 18.85 18.46 -22.13
CA PRO A 224 18.58 19.36 -23.24
C PRO A 224 18.22 20.74 -22.67
N LYS A 225 18.83 21.78 -23.25
CA LYS A 225 18.41 23.17 -23.01
C LYS A 225 17.10 23.44 -23.75
N ARG A 226 16.38 24.49 -23.32
CA ARG A 226 15.12 24.94 -23.93
C ARG A 226 15.17 24.97 -25.46
N ASP A 227 16.22 25.55 -26.03
CA ASP A 227 16.39 25.70 -27.48
C ASP A 227 16.43 24.36 -28.22
N ASN A 228 17.02 23.32 -27.61
CA ASN A 228 17.08 21.99 -28.20
C ASN A 228 15.70 21.33 -28.22
N VAL A 229 14.92 21.53 -27.15
CA VAL A 229 13.55 21.01 -27.04
C VAL A 229 12.65 21.69 -28.05
N LEU A 230 12.71 23.02 -28.16
CA LEU A 230 11.93 23.77 -29.15
C LEU A 230 12.29 23.39 -30.58
N ARG A 231 13.58 23.18 -30.87
CA ARG A 231 14.01 22.69 -32.18
C ARG A 231 13.44 21.32 -32.47
N PHE A 232 13.52 20.38 -31.53
CA PHE A 232 12.90 19.06 -31.66
C PHE A 232 11.39 19.15 -31.91
N MET A 233 10.69 20.03 -31.18
CA MET A 233 9.26 20.23 -31.36
C MET A 233 8.91 20.77 -32.76
N ASN A 234 9.66 21.75 -33.27
CA ASN A 234 9.41 22.32 -34.60
C ASN A 234 9.86 21.40 -35.75
N ASP A 235 10.98 20.70 -35.59
CA ASP A 235 11.59 19.92 -36.68
C ASP A 235 11.05 18.48 -36.76
N ILE A 236 10.48 17.93 -35.69
CA ILE A 236 10.03 16.53 -35.61
C ILE A 236 8.56 16.43 -35.19
N VAL A 237 8.17 17.06 -34.09
CA VAL A 237 6.80 16.90 -33.55
C VAL A 237 5.77 17.59 -34.44
N LEU A 238 6.05 18.81 -34.88
CA LEU A 238 5.13 19.59 -35.71
C LEU A 238 4.86 18.93 -37.08
N PRO A 239 5.87 18.48 -37.85
CA PRO A 239 5.63 17.70 -39.07
C PRO A 239 4.84 16.41 -38.82
N ALA A 240 5.15 15.68 -37.74
CA ALA A 240 4.41 14.46 -37.36
C ALA A 240 2.92 14.74 -37.11
N MET A 241 2.60 15.82 -36.38
CA MET A 241 1.21 16.21 -36.12
C MET A 241 0.49 16.60 -37.42
N HIS A 242 1.14 17.37 -38.29
CA HIS A 242 0.58 17.73 -39.59
C HIS A 242 0.33 16.52 -40.49
N ALA A 243 1.25 15.54 -40.49
CA ALA A 243 1.08 14.29 -41.23
C ALA A 243 -0.19 13.55 -40.75
N VAL A 244 -0.35 13.37 -39.44
CA VAL A 244 -1.55 12.72 -38.86
C VAL A 244 -2.82 13.53 -39.14
N ALA A 245 -2.79 14.85 -38.94
CA ALA A 245 -3.94 15.72 -39.21
C ALA A 245 -4.39 15.66 -40.67
N SER A 246 -3.44 15.70 -41.61
CA SER A 246 -3.71 15.64 -43.04
C SER A 246 -4.36 14.32 -43.45
N GLU A 247 -3.95 13.21 -42.84
CA GLU A 247 -4.53 11.89 -43.10
C GLU A 247 -5.92 11.75 -42.47
N LEU A 248 -6.12 12.27 -41.25
CA LEU A 248 -7.44 12.30 -40.61
C LEU A 248 -8.44 13.15 -41.40
N ARG A 249 -8.03 14.32 -41.91
CA ARG A 249 -8.86 15.16 -42.80
C ARG A 249 -9.24 14.44 -44.08
N GLN A 250 -8.32 13.69 -44.69
CA GLN A 250 -8.62 12.88 -45.88
C GLN A 250 -9.68 11.80 -45.61
N GLN A 251 -9.72 11.27 -44.39
CA GLN A 251 -10.72 10.30 -43.94
C GLN A 251 -12.04 10.95 -43.47
N GLY A 252 -12.16 12.28 -43.56
CA GLY A 252 -13.38 13.04 -43.24
C GLY A 252 -13.52 13.45 -41.77
N TYR A 253 -12.45 13.36 -40.97
CA TYR A 253 -12.43 13.89 -39.60
C TYR A 253 -12.04 15.37 -39.59
N ASP A 254 -12.59 16.12 -38.63
CA ASP A 254 -12.19 17.50 -38.37
C ASP A 254 -10.98 17.48 -37.42
N ALA A 255 -9.80 17.83 -37.93
CA ALA A 255 -8.55 17.78 -37.18
C ALA A 255 -7.72 19.02 -37.46
N ASP A 256 -7.23 19.68 -36.41
CA ASP A 256 -6.45 20.90 -36.50
C ASP A 256 -5.16 20.81 -35.69
N VAL A 257 -4.14 21.54 -36.14
CA VAL A 257 -2.84 21.62 -35.47
C VAL A 257 -2.64 23.07 -35.03
N LEU A 258 -2.49 23.28 -33.73
CA LEU A 258 -2.15 24.59 -33.16
C LEU A 258 -0.63 24.70 -33.06
N GLU A 259 -0.08 25.65 -33.81
CA GLU A 259 1.34 25.98 -33.76
C GLU A 259 1.57 27.09 -32.74
N LYS A 260 2.48 26.85 -31.77
CA LYS A 260 2.90 27.83 -30.76
C LYS A 260 1.73 28.41 -29.94
N GLY A 261 1.15 27.57 -29.08
CA GLY A 261 0.22 28.05 -28.05
C GLY A 261 0.90 28.94 -27.01
N GLU A 262 0.17 29.33 -25.96
CA GLU A 262 0.61 30.35 -24.97
C GLU A 262 1.98 30.04 -24.31
N ASN A 263 2.37 28.76 -24.21
CA ASN A 263 3.61 28.30 -23.58
C ASN A 263 4.57 27.58 -24.53
N ASP A 264 4.64 27.98 -25.81
CA ASP A 264 5.38 27.27 -26.86
C ASP A 264 4.93 25.80 -27.04
N GLU A 265 3.67 25.50 -26.70
CA GLU A 265 3.08 24.18 -26.94
C GLU A 265 2.75 23.98 -28.43
N ILE A 266 2.76 22.71 -28.85
CA ILE A 266 2.26 22.30 -30.16
C ILE A 266 1.22 21.22 -29.89
N SER A 267 0.00 21.40 -30.43
CA SER A 267 -1.08 20.45 -30.23
C SER A 267 -1.78 20.05 -31.52
N LEU A 268 -2.26 18.80 -31.52
CA LEU A 268 -3.16 18.23 -32.50
C LEU A 268 -4.51 18.02 -31.82
N GLU A 269 -5.56 18.62 -32.35
CA GLU A 269 -6.93 18.46 -31.89
C GLU A 269 -7.78 17.77 -32.95
N VAL A 270 -8.65 16.85 -32.54
CA VAL A 270 -9.62 16.17 -33.40
C VAL A 270 -11.00 16.41 -32.83
N HIS A 271 -11.77 17.25 -33.52
CA HIS A 271 -13.10 17.67 -33.10
C HIS A 271 -14.14 16.63 -33.48
N HIS A 272 -14.95 16.23 -32.50
CA HIS A 272 -16.08 15.33 -32.69
C HIS A 272 -17.35 16.12 -32.46
N HIS A 273 -17.97 16.61 -33.53
CA HIS A 273 -19.14 17.49 -33.49
C HIS A 273 -20.14 17.15 -32.37
N GLY A 274 -20.17 18.00 -31.34
CA GLY A 274 -21.24 18.15 -30.35
C GLY A 274 -21.31 17.10 -29.23
N GLU A 275 -21.52 15.83 -29.56
CA GLU A 275 -21.90 14.83 -28.55
C GLU A 275 -20.74 14.05 -27.92
N TYR A 276 -19.55 14.08 -28.52
CA TYR A 276 -18.38 13.33 -28.04
C TYR A 276 -17.26 14.26 -27.58
N MET A 277 -16.41 13.75 -26.69
CA MET A 277 -15.23 14.49 -26.25
C MET A 277 -14.20 14.56 -27.37
N ASP A 278 -13.77 15.77 -27.69
CA ASP A 278 -12.65 16.02 -28.60
C ASP A 278 -11.36 15.37 -28.09
N PHE A 279 -10.55 14.88 -29.01
CA PHE A 279 -9.22 14.37 -28.72
C PHE A 279 -8.22 15.52 -28.83
N ALA A 280 -7.33 15.67 -27.86
CA ALA A 280 -6.22 16.62 -27.94
C ALA A 280 -4.93 15.93 -27.52
N TYR A 281 -3.90 16.06 -28.36
CA TYR A 281 -2.54 15.60 -28.11
C TYR A 281 -1.63 16.83 -28.18
N ALA A 282 -1.11 17.27 -27.04
CA ALA A 282 -0.24 18.42 -26.92
C ALA A 282 1.16 18.02 -26.44
N VAL A 283 2.18 18.75 -26.88
CA VAL A 283 3.57 18.58 -26.42
C VAL A 283 4.05 19.90 -25.85
N TRP A 284 4.52 19.88 -24.60
CA TRP A 284 4.90 21.06 -23.82
C TRP A 284 6.40 21.04 -23.51
N PRO A 285 7.10 22.17 -23.63
CA PRO A 285 8.49 22.30 -23.16
C PRO A 285 8.51 22.61 -21.67
N LEU A 286 8.55 21.58 -20.82
CA LEU A 286 8.50 21.75 -19.36
C LEU A 286 9.90 21.86 -18.75
N GLU A 287 10.11 22.86 -17.87
CA GLU A 287 11.33 23.00 -17.07
C GLU A 287 11.27 22.07 -15.84
N GLN A 288 12.31 21.25 -15.63
CA GLN A 288 12.45 20.40 -14.46
C GLN A 288 13.80 20.61 -13.76
N VAL A 289 13.76 20.50 -12.43
CA VAL A 289 14.95 20.51 -11.58
C VAL A 289 15.30 19.09 -11.17
N ARG A 290 16.54 18.67 -11.38
CA ARG A 290 16.99 17.33 -11.01
C ARG A 290 16.95 17.12 -9.48
N PRO A 291 16.44 15.96 -8.99
CA PRO A 291 16.59 15.57 -7.60
C PRO A 291 18.06 15.30 -7.26
N VAL A 292 18.54 15.81 -6.13
CA VAL A 292 19.90 15.58 -5.63
C VAL A 292 20.08 14.09 -5.33
N LEU A 293 21.02 13.44 -6.02
CA LEU A 293 21.30 12.01 -5.83
C LEU A 293 22.60 11.78 -5.03
N THR A 294 23.52 12.73 -5.05
CA THR A 294 24.77 12.69 -4.28
C THR A 294 25.05 14.03 -3.57
N SER A 295 25.77 13.98 -2.45
CA SER A 295 26.16 15.16 -1.66
C SER A 295 26.90 16.23 -2.46
N ASP A 296 27.63 15.82 -3.51
CA ASP A 296 28.46 16.72 -4.33
C ASP A 296 27.63 17.54 -5.34
N GLU A 297 26.32 17.29 -5.47
CA GLU A 297 25.41 17.95 -6.42
C GLU A 297 24.64 19.14 -5.80
N LEU A 298 25.06 19.59 -4.61
CA LEU A 298 24.41 20.66 -3.85
C LEU A 298 24.75 22.07 -4.36
N ASP A 299 25.92 22.26 -4.98
CA ASP A 299 26.51 23.61 -5.12
C ASP A 299 26.07 24.42 -6.36
N ASN A 300 25.47 23.81 -7.39
CA ASN A 300 25.06 24.53 -8.61
C ASN A 300 23.58 24.34 -8.94
N GLU A 301 22.77 25.33 -8.57
CA GLU A 301 21.31 25.32 -8.77
C GLU A 301 20.91 25.53 -10.24
N ASP A 302 21.66 26.34 -11.00
CA ASP A 302 21.41 26.67 -12.41
C ASP A 302 21.82 25.55 -13.38
N GLU A 303 22.80 24.71 -13.03
CA GLU A 303 23.19 23.54 -13.83
C GLU A 303 22.20 22.37 -13.70
N ARG A 304 21.24 22.45 -12.76
CA ARG A 304 20.26 21.39 -12.50
C ARG A 304 18.96 21.54 -13.28
N ARG A 305 18.76 22.67 -13.97
CA ARG A 305 17.57 22.94 -14.79
C ARG A 305 17.74 22.33 -16.17
N TYR A 306 16.80 21.47 -16.55
CA TYR A 306 16.74 20.89 -17.89
C TYR A 306 15.31 20.93 -18.40
N PHE A 307 15.15 20.94 -19.71
CA PHE A 307 13.84 20.95 -20.35
C PHE A 307 13.48 19.57 -20.89
N ARG A 308 12.20 19.22 -20.85
CA ARG A 308 11.64 18.01 -21.44
C ARG A 308 10.55 18.33 -22.45
N ALA A 309 10.40 17.47 -23.46
CA ALA A 309 9.26 17.50 -24.37
C ALA A 309 8.20 16.54 -23.83
N GLU A 310 7.30 17.04 -22.99
CA GLU A 310 6.33 16.20 -22.29
C GLU A 310 4.97 16.19 -22.98
N VAL A 311 4.34 15.01 -23.06
CA VAL A 311 3.05 14.83 -23.71
C VAL A 311 1.89 15.06 -22.73
N PHE A 312 0.96 15.91 -23.16
CA PHE A 312 -0.28 16.22 -22.47
C PHE A 312 -1.47 15.78 -23.33
N LEU A 313 -2.39 15.05 -22.71
CA LEU A 313 -3.69 14.76 -23.29
C LEU A 313 -4.76 15.62 -22.63
N ARG A 314 -5.95 15.69 -23.22
CA ARG A 314 -7.10 16.38 -22.61
C ARG A 314 -7.46 15.83 -21.23
N GLU A 315 -7.19 14.55 -20.94
CA GLU A 315 -7.38 13.96 -19.59
C GLU A 315 -6.27 14.33 -18.58
N GLY A 316 -5.23 15.04 -19.01
CA GLY A 316 -4.11 15.50 -18.20
C GLY A 316 -2.73 15.06 -18.71
N GLY A 317 -1.68 15.62 -18.09
CA GLY A 317 -0.27 15.29 -18.37
C GLY A 317 0.02 13.81 -18.16
N GLN A 318 0.68 13.19 -19.14
CA GLN A 318 0.98 11.76 -19.10
C GLN A 318 2.36 11.46 -18.49
N ASP A 319 3.10 12.49 -18.07
CA ASP A 319 4.39 12.42 -17.36
C ASP A 319 5.47 11.61 -18.11
N TYR A 320 5.47 11.62 -19.45
CA TYR A 320 6.53 11.01 -20.27
C TYR A 320 7.15 11.97 -21.29
N ASP A 321 8.47 11.87 -21.42
CA ASP A 321 9.32 12.70 -22.29
C ASP A 321 9.56 12.00 -23.62
N ILE A 322 9.20 12.67 -24.72
CA ILE A 322 9.40 12.19 -26.10
C ILE A 322 10.68 12.74 -26.74
N MET A 323 11.52 13.45 -25.98
CA MET A 323 12.71 14.10 -26.50
C MET A 323 13.61 13.13 -27.28
N GLY A 324 13.84 13.49 -28.55
CA GLY A 324 14.67 12.77 -29.52
C GLY A 324 14.12 11.43 -29.99
N TRP A 325 12.80 11.27 -29.96
CA TRP A 325 12.08 10.29 -30.77
C TRP A 325 12.19 10.64 -32.27
N SER A 326 11.96 9.67 -33.15
CA SER A 326 11.82 9.95 -34.58
C SER A 326 10.41 10.44 -34.90
N GLU A 327 10.23 11.09 -36.04
CA GLU A 327 8.92 11.51 -36.55
C GLU A 327 7.93 10.33 -36.58
N GLU A 328 8.34 9.18 -37.12
CA GLU A 328 7.54 7.94 -37.12
C GLU A 328 7.12 7.47 -35.71
N ALA A 329 7.99 7.64 -34.71
CA ALA A 329 7.68 7.23 -33.34
C ALA A 329 6.67 8.18 -32.68
N VAL A 330 6.73 9.48 -33.01
CA VAL A 330 5.72 10.46 -32.58
C VAL A 330 4.38 10.17 -33.25
N ILE A 331 4.37 9.90 -34.56
CA ILE A 331 3.16 9.50 -35.30
C ILE A 331 2.53 8.25 -34.66
N GLY A 332 3.33 7.21 -34.42
CA GLY A 332 2.85 5.97 -33.78
C GLY A 332 2.23 6.21 -32.41
N ASP A 333 2.82 7.08 -31.59
CA ASP A 333 2.28 7.41 -30.27
C ASP A 333 0.96 8.19 -30.35
N ILE A 334 0.84 9.16 -31.27
CA ILE A 334 -0.41 9.87 -31.53
C ILE A 334 -1.53 8.89 -31.91
N LEU A 335 -1.24 7.93 -32.80
CA LEU A 335 -2.21 6.91 -33.23
C LEU A 335 -2.61 5.98 -32.07
N ASP A 336 -1.64 5.50 -31.28
CA ASP A 336 -1.90 4.66 -30.10
C ASP A 336 -2.80 5.38 -29.08
N GLN A 337 -2.61 6.69 -28.91
CA GLN A 337 -3.43 7.52 -28.01
C GLN A 337 -4.84 7.73 -28.57
N TYR A 338 -4.95 8.01 -29.87
CA TYR A 338 -6.23 8.16 -30.54
C TYR A 338 -7.06 6.86 -30.53
N GLU A 339 -6.43 5.69 -30.71
CA GLU A 339 -7.12 4.40 -30.61
C GLU A 339 -7.68 4.17 -29.20
N ARG A 340 -6.90 4.47 -28.15
CA ARG A 340 -7.37 4.39 -26.76
C ARG A 340 -8.53 5.34 -26.50
N HIS A 341 -8.47 6.57 -27.01
CA HIS A 341 -9.57 7.53 -26.93
C HIS A 341 -10.84 6.98 -27.57
N ARG A 342 -10.75 6.40 -28.77
CA ARG A 342 -11.89 5.77 -29.44
C ARG A 342 -12.45 4.59 -28.64
N GLN A 343 -11.60 3.72 -28.09
CA GLN A 343 -12.04 2.61 -27.24
C GLN A 343 -12.74 3.12 -25.98
N TYR A 344 -12.24 4.21 -25.37
CA TYR A 344 -12.88 4.87 -24.24
C TYR A 344 -14.26 5.42 -24.62
N LEU A 345 -14.39 6.13 -25.74
CA LEU A 345 -15.68 6.60 -26.25
C LEU A 345 -16.66 5.43 -26.46
N HIS A 346 -16.20 4.30 -27.00
CA HIS A 346 -17.00 3.08 -27.15
C HIS A 346 -17.39 2.42 -25.82
N MET A 347 -16.56 2.47 -24.78
CA MET A 347 -16.92 1.90 -23.48
C MET A 347 -17.90 2.78 -22.70
N VAL A 348 -17.75 4.09 -22.80
CA VAL A 348 -18.59 5.06 -22.07
C VAL A 348 -19.93 5.30 -22.77
N HIS A 349 -19.94 5.32 -24.10
CA HIS A 349 -21.14 5.60 -24.90
C HIS A 349 -21.71 4.37 -25.61
N GLY A 350 -20.97 3.25 -25.66
CA GLY A 350 -21.40 2.00 -26.27
C GLY A 350 -22.12 1.06 -25.31
N ILE A 351 -23.25 1.51 -24.76
CA ILE A 351 -24.36 0.62 -24.42
C ILE A 351 -25.63 1.21 -25.03
N ALA A 352 -25.78 1.02 -26.35
CA ALA A 352 -27.06 0.94 -27.03
C ALA A 352 -26.84 0.45 -28.47
N VAL A 353 -26.47 -0.82 -28.65
CA VAL A 353 -26.89 -1.53 -29.88
C VAL A 353 -28.15 -2.30 -29.49
N PRO A 354 -29.36 -1.83 -29.84
CA PRO A 354 -30.55 -2.63 -29.67
C PRO A 354 -30.43 -3.84 -30.60
N GLY A 355 -30.15 -5.02 -30.05
CA GLY A 355 -30.14 -6.29 -30.80
C GLY A 355 -28.83 -7.08 -30.85
N ALA A 356 -27.76 -6.66 -30.16
CA ALA A 356 -26.57 -7.52 -30.06
C ALA A 356 -26.77 -8.60 -28.99
N GLU A 357 -27.38 -9.72 -29.40
CA GLU A 357 -27.48 -10.96 -28.62
C GLU A 357 -26.11 -11.36 -28.05
N ALA A 358 -26.16 -11.89 -26.83
CA ALA A 358 -25.03 -12.34 -26.05
C ALA A 358 -24.02 -13.16 -26.87
N ARG A 359 -22.73 -12.84 -26.72
CA ARG A 359 -21.63 -13.70 -27.20
C ARG A 359 -21.93 -15.16 -26.82
N PRO A 360 -21.99 -16.10 -27.78
CA PRO A 360 -22.18 -17.49 -27.45
C PRO A 360 -21.00 -17.97 -26.60
N ALA A 361 -21.31 -18.59 -25.46
CA ALA A 361 -20.33 -19.18 -24.57
C ALA A 361 -19.43 -20.18 -25.35
N PRO A 362 -18.13 -20.26 -25.03
CA PRO A 362 -17.26 -21.22 -25.69
C PRO A 362 -17.78 -22.63 -25.41
N ARG A 363 -18.13 -23.36 -26.47
CA ARG A 363 -18.58 -24.76 -26.39
C ARG A 363 -17.51 -25.57 -25.67
N SER A 364 -17.88 -26.18 -24.55
CA SER A 364 -17.09 -27.21 -23.90
C SER A 364 -16.78 -28.29 -24.92
N ARG A 365 -15.48 -28.55 -25.16
CA ARG A 365 -15.06 -29.75 -25.88
C ARG A 365 -15.44 -30.94 -25.01
N ASP A 366 -16.44 -31.69 -25.44
CA ASP A 366 -16.64 -33.06 -24.97
C ASP A 366 -15.39 -33.87 -25.31
N SER A 367 -14.76 -34.39 -24.27
CA SER A 367 -13.70 -35.39 -24.34
C SER A 367 -14.32 -36.74 -24.68
N GLY A 368 -14.14 -37.18 -25.92
CA GLY A 368 -14.20 -38.58 -26.31
C GLY A 368 -12.85 -39.25 -26.16
#